data_AF-A0A430R5M0-F1
#
_entry.id   AF-A0A430R5M0-F1
#
_cell.length_a   1.000
_cell.length_b   1.000
_cell.length_c   1.000
_cell.angle_alpha   90.00
_cell.angle_beta   90.00
_cell.angle_gamma   90.00
#
_symmetry.space_group_name_H-M   'P 1'
#
loop_
_entity.id
_entity.type
_entity.pdbx_description
1 polymer ?
#
loop_
_entity_poly.entity_id
_entity_poly.type
_entity_poly.pdbx_seq_one_letter_code
_entity_poly.pdbx_strand_id
1 'polypeptide(L)'
;AHVLFLRQALGSQAVNRPVIDLHNSFNAIRQGFNPFNDPVSFFVGAFVFEDVGVTAYNGAAPLITDKQNVLAPAAGILATEAYHAGAIRRYLIEIRTLTVPNTGLTVEQLANAISNARNTLAGGGDQGLTVMGTPNNVAADANGVAFSRNTDGVLKIVYLNAQKQPGGFFPQGLNGQIK
;
A
#
# COMPACT_ATOMS: atom_id res chain seq x y z
N ALA A 1 -12.58 -7.79 -6.38
CA ALA A 1 -13.78 -8.18 -5.58
C ALA A 1 -14.10 -7.17 -4.48
N HIS A 2 -13.14 -6.79 -3.62
CA HIS A 2 -13.37 -5.87 -2.47
C HIS A 2 -14.09 -4.57 -2.86
N VAL A 3 -13.65 -3.88 -3.92
CA VAL A 3 -14.29 -2.63 -4.37
C VAL A 3 -15.77 -2.83 -4.70
N LEU A 4 -16.16 -3.91 -5.38
CA LEU A 4 -17.56 -4.17 -5.72
C LEU A 4 -18.39 -4.43 -4.45
N PHE A 5 -17.85 -5.22 -3.52
CA PHE A 5 -18.47 -5.47 -2.22
C PHE A 5 -18.70 -4.17 -1.44
N LEU A 6 -17.68 -3.30 -1.33
CA LEU A 6 -17.80 -2.02 -0.64
C LEU A 6 -18.81 -1.09 -1.31
N ARG A 7 -18.83 -1.04 -2.65
CA ARG A 7 -19.80 -0.24 -3.40
C ARG A 7 -21.24 -0.72 -3.17
N GLN A 8 -21.45 -2.04 -3.14
CA GLN A 8 -22.76 -2.61 -2.84
C GLN A 8 -23.21 -2.25 -1.41
N ALA A 9 -22.31 -2.35 -0.43
CA ALA A 9 -22.59 -2.00 0.96
C ALA A 9 -22.91 -0.50 1.13
N LEU A 10 -22.24 0.38 0.39
CA LEU A 10 -22.45 1.83 0.45
C LEU A 10 -23.71 2.30 -0.30
N GLY A 11 -24.21 1.54 -1.28
CA GLY A 11 -25.40 1.90 -2.05
C GLY A 11 -25.28 3.30 -2.67
N SER A 12 -26.22 4.19 -2.37
CA SER A 12 -26.21 5.59 -2.84
C SER A 12 -25.10 6.44 -2.24
N GLN A 13 -24.44 6.00 -1.17
CA GLN A 13 -23.27 6.67 -0.57
C GLN A 13 -21.96 6.31 -1.29
N ALA A 14 -21.98 5.36 -2.22
CA ALA A 14 -20.79 5.00 -2.98
C ALA A 14 -20.35 6.17 -3.87
N VAL A 15 -19.09 6.60 -3.72
CA VAL A 15 -18.52 7.67 -4.53
C VAL A 15 -18.02 7.14 -5.87
N ASN A 16 -17.95 8.03 -6.88
CA ASN A 16 -17.35 7.69 -8.18
C ASN A 16 -15.87 7.37 -8.04
N ARG A 17 -15.36 6.49 -8.91
CA ARG A 17 -13.92 6.21 -9.00
C ARG A 17 -13.17 7.53 -9.27
N PRO A 18 -12.15 7.91 -8.48
CA PRO A 18 -11.33 9.09 -8.76
C PRO A 18 -10.52 8.89 -10.04
N VAL A 19 -9.94 9.97 -10.55
CA VAL A 19 -8.92 9.87 -11.60
C VAL A 19 -7.69 9.19 -11.01
N ILE A 20 -7.23 8.13 -11.66
CA ILE A 20 -6.07 7.34 -11.23
C ILE A 20 -4.96 7.50 -12.26
N ASP A 21 -3.77 7.86 -11.79
CA ASP A 21 -2.56 7.89 -12.61
C ASP A 21 -1.59 6.83 -12.11
N LEU A 22 -1.47 5.72 -12.84
CA LEU A 22 -0.48 4.69 -12.50
C LEU A 22 0.86 5.01 -13.16
N HIS A 23 0.88 5.54 -14.38
CA HIS A 23 2.10 5.69 -15.14
C HIS A 23 3.05 6.73 -14.54
N ASN A 24 2.58 7.97 -14.35
CA ASN A 24 3.44 9.04 -13.85
C ASN A 24 3.77 8.82 -12.37
N SER A 25 2.86 8.23 -11.61
CA SER A 25 3.05 7.98 -10.17
C SER A 25 4.15 6.97 -9.89
N PHE A 26 4.19 5.86 -10.62
CA PHE A 26 5.29 4.90 -10.47
C PHE A 26 6.63 5.50 -10.92
N ASN A 27 6.62 6.32 -11.97
CA ASN A 27 7.82 7.05 -12.39
C ASN A 27 8.28 8.08 -11.33
N ALA A 28 7.35 8.73 -10.64
CA ALA A 28 7.65 9.66 -9.55
C ALA A 28 8.25 8.97 -8.31
N ILE A 29 7.88 7.71 -8.04
CA ILE A 29 8.51 6.89 -6.99
C ILE A 29 9.98 6.63 -7.32
N ARG A 30 10.26 6.20 -8.56
CA ARG A 30 11.61 5.99 -9.08
C ARG A 30 11.61 6.24 -10.57
N GLN A 31 12.45 7.17 -11.02
CA GLN A 31 12.59 7.45 -12.45
C GLN A 31 12.88 6.16 -13.23
N GLY A 32 12.11 5.94 -14.30
CA GLY A 32 12.22 4.74 -15.14
C GLY A 32 11.49 3.51 -14.60
N PHE A 33 10.96 3.55 -13.37
CA PHE A 33 10.17 2.44 -12.84
C PHE A 33 8.80 2.37 -13.51
N ASN A 34 8.51 1.21 -14.11
CA ASN A 34 7.23 0.90 -14.72
C ASN A 34 6.82 -0.52 -14.31
N PRO A 35 5.79 -0.70 -13.47
CA PRO A 35 5.40 -2.02 -12.99
C PRO A 35 4.74 -2.89 -14.07
N PHE A 36 4.40 -2.32 -15.23
CA PHE A 36 3.82 -3.08 -16.33
C PHE A 36 4.86 -3.60 -17.34
N ASN A 37 6.14 -3.34 -17.09
CA ASN A 37 7.21 -3.72 -18.01
C ASN A 37 7.47 -5.24 -18.03
N ASP A 38 7.41 -5.90 -16.87
CA ASP A 38 7.73 -7.31 -16.70
C ASP A 38 7.21 -7.82 -15.34
N PRO A 39 7.17 -9.15 -15.11
CA PRO A 39 6.68 -9.71 -13.86
C PRO A 39 7.41 -9.24 -12.59
N VAL A 40 8.74 -9.05 -12.63
CA VAL A 40 9.50 -8.57 -11.45
C VAL A 40 9.06 -7.16 -11.10
N SER A 41 8.99 -6.28 -12.11
CA SER A 41 8.50 -4.92 -11.95
C SER A 41 7.06 -4.88 -11.42
N PHE A 42 6.21 -5.82 -11.87
CA PHE A 42 4.82 -5.93 -11.41
C PHE A 42 4.73 -6.24 -9.92
N PHE A 43 5.52 -7.21 -9.42
CA PHE A 43 5.51 -7.55 -8.00
C PHE A 43 6.06 -6.43 -7.11
N VAL A 44 7.08 -5.69 -7.59
CA VAL A 44 7.55 -4.47 -6.88
C VAL A 44 6.47 -3.37 -6.91
N GLY A 45 5.73 -3.26 -8.01
CA GLY A 45 4.59 -2.35 -8.12
C GLY A 45 3.47 -2.68 -7.15
N ALA A 46 3.14 -3.97 -6.99
CA ALA A 46 2.17 -4.45 -6.02
C ALA A 46 2.61 -4.15 -4.57
N PHE A 47 3.90 -4.33 -4.26
CA PHE A 47 4.47 -4.00 -2.95
C PHE A 47 4.25 -2.53 -2.53
N VAL A 48 4.13 -1.60 -3.49
CA VAL A 48 3.80 -0.19 -3.19
C VAL A 48 2.48 -0.06 -2.41
N PHE A 49 1.48 -0.91 -2.68
CA PHE A 49 0.12 -0.77 -2.14
C PHE A 49 -0.23 -1.74 -1.02
N GLU A 50 0.22 -2.99 -1.08
CA GLU A 50 -0.42 -4.06 -0.28
C GLU A 50 -0.23 -3.86 1.24
N ASP A 51 0.96 -3.44 1.71
CA ASP A 51 1.12 -3.10 3.13
C ASP A 51 0.33 -1.83 3.52
N VAL A 52 0.06 -0.93 2.58
CA VAL A 52 -0.83 0.23 2.81
C VAL A 52 -2.25 -0.25 3.04
N GLY A 53 -2.71 -1.25 2.28
CA GLY A 53 -4.00 -1.91 2.48
C GLY A 53 -4.12 -2.49 3.88
N VAL A 54 -3.19 -3.37 4.28
CA VAL A 54 -3.18 -4.01 5.61
C VAL A 54 -3.23 -2.96 6.73
N THR A 55 -2.34 -1.97 6.67
CA THR A 55 -2.20 -0.96 7.73
C THR A 55 -3.37 0.01 7.78
N ALA A 56 -4.00 0.32 6.64
CA ALA A 56 -5.19 1.15 6.58
C ALA A 56 -6.41 0.45 7.21
N TYR A 57 -6.63 -0.83 6.89
CA TYR A 57 -7.73 -1.59 7.50
C TYR A 57 -7.51 -1.76 9.01
N ASN A 58 -6.29 -2.05 9.45
CA ASN A 58 -6.00 -2.16 10.89
C ASN A 58 -6.21 -0.82 11.61
N GLY A 59 -5.74 0.28 11.02
CA GLY A 59 -5.91 1.63 11.58
C GLY A 59 -7.36 2.11 11.61
N ALA A 60 -8.20 1.66 10.68
CA ALA A 60 -9.62 2.00 10.63
C ALA A 60 -10.49 1.13 11.54
N ALA A 61 -10.06 -0.09 11.90
CA ALA A 61 -10.85 -1.03 12.70
C ALA A 61 -11.43 -0.44 14.00
N PRO A 62 -10.69 0.37 14.80
CA PRO A 62 -11.23 0.98 16.01
C PRO A 62 -12.35 2.01 15.77
N LEU A 63 -12.44 2.58 14.56
CA LEU A 63 -13.42 3.61 14.21
C LEU A 63 -14.80 3.02 13.87
N ILE A 64 -14.89 1.71 13.63
CA ILE A 64 -16.10 1.04 13.19
C ILE A 64 -16.97 0.69 14.41
N THR A 65 -18.19 1.22 14.46
CA THR A 65 -19.16 0.94 15.53
C THR A 65 -19.97 -0.33 15.29
N ASP A 66 -20.42 -0.58 14.05
CA ASP A 66 -21.13 -1.82 13.68
C ASP A 66 -20.14 -3.00 13.60
N LYS A 67 -20.18 -3.85 14.63
CA LYS A 67 -19.26 -4.97 14.76
C LYS A 67 -19.61 -6.14 13.84
N GLN A 68 -20.90 -6.31 13.52
CA GLN A 68 -21.39 -7.49 12.82
C GLN A 68 -21.37 -7.29 11.30
N ASN A 69 -21.88 -6.16 10.83
CA ASN A 69 -22.09 -5.96 9.39
C ASN A 69 -20.96 -5.16 8.73
N VAL A 70 -20.09 -4.51 9.51
CA VAL A 70 -18.99 -3.70 8.98
C VAL A 70 -17.63 -4.19 9.47
N LEU A 71 -17.41 -4.31 10.78
CA LEU A 71 -16.10 -4.68 11.31
C LEU A 71 -15.70 -6.10 10.91
N ALA A 72 -16.58 -7.09 11.06
CA ALA A 72 -16.26 -8.47 10.70
C ALA A 72 -15.91 -8.63 9.21
N PRO A 73 -16.67 -8.09 8.25
CA PRO A 73 -16.25 -8.07 6.85
C PRO A 73 -14.96 -7.29 6.59
N ALA A 74 -14.76 -6.14 7.24
CA ALA A 74 -13.53 -5.35 7.11
C ALA A 74 -12.29 -6.13 7.60
N ALA A 75 -12.42 -6.89 8.68
CA ALA A 75 -11.37 -7.78 9.17
C ALA A 75 -11.09 -8.93 8.19
N GLY A 76 -12.11 -9.45 7.51
CA GLY A 76 -11.93 -10.42 6.42
C GLY A 76 -11.16 -9.85 5.23
N ILE A 77 -11.42 -8.59 4.86
CA ILE A 77 -10.64 -7.90 3.83
C ILE A 77 -9.20 -7.70 4.30
N LEU A 78 -8.98 -7.21 5.53
CA LEU A 78 -7.64 -7.08 6.12
C LEU A 78 -6.85 -8.39 6.01
N ALA A 79 -7.44 -9.52 6.39
CA ALA A 79 -6.79 -10.83 6.27
C ALA A 79 -6.42 -11.17 4.82
N THR A 80 -7.27 -10.84 3.86
CA THR A 80 -7.01 -11.08 2.43
C THR A 80 -5.86 -10.20 1.92
N GLU A 81 -5.85 -8.91 2.26
CA GLU A 81 -4.74 -8.00 1.94
C GLU A 81 -3.44 -8.49 2.59
N ALA A 82 -3.50 -9.05 3.80
CA ALA A 82 -2.32 -9.63 4.47
C ALA A 82 -1.80 -10.89 3.76
N TYR A 83 -2.68 -11.74 3.21
CA TYR A 83 -2.26 -12.88 2.38
C TYR A 83 -1.58 -12.42 1.10
N HIS A 84 -2.10 -11.38 0.43
CA HIS A 84 -1.46 -10.79 -0.74
C HIS A 84 -0.08 -10.21 -0.39
N ALA A 85 -0.01 -9.36 0.64
CA ALA A 85 1.24 -8.74 1.09
C ALA A 85 2.29 -9.80 1.45
N GLY A 86 1.91 -10.83 2.22
CA GLY A 86 2.81 -11.91 2.60
C GLY A 86 3.35 -12.70 1.40
N ALA A 87 2.48 -13.04 0.43
CA ALA A 87 2.87 -13.74 -0.78
C ALA A 87 3.84 -12.90 -1.64
N ILE A 88 3.54 -11.61 -1.82
CA ILE A 88 4.38 -10.68 -2.58
C ILE A 88 5.74 -10.51 -1.91
N ARG A 89 5.79 -10.25 -0.59
CA ARG A 89 7.05 -10.11 0.15
C ARG A 89 7.88 -11.38 0.08
N ARG A 90 7.24 -12.54 0.25
CA ARG A 90 7.92 -13.85 0.14
C ARG A 90 8.60 -14.03 -1.21
N TYR A 91 7.92 -13.70 -2.31
CA TYR A 91 8.48 -13.77 -3.66
C TYR A 91 9.60 -12.76 -3.86
N LEU A 92 9.39 -11.48 -3.49
CA LEU A 92 10.40 -10.43 -3.63
C LEU A 92 11.68 -10.73 -2.83
N ILE A 93 11.56 -11.37 -1.66
CA ILE A 93 12.71 -11.84 -0.87
C ILE A 93 13.54 -12.90 -1.62
N GLU A 94 12.92 -13.79 -2.40
CA GLU A 94 13.64 -14.79 -3.21
C GLU A 94 14.46 -14.15 -4.31
N ILE A 95 13.87 -13.17 -4.99
CA ILE A 95 14.45 -12.52 -6.15
C ILE A 95 15.17 -11.21 -5.80
N ARG A 96 15.46 -10.98 -4.53
CA ARG A 96 15.86 -9.67 -3.98
C ARG A 96 17.14 -9.08 -4.60
N THR A 97 18.00 -9.94 -5.16
CA THR A 97 19.25 -9.56 -5.84
C THR A 97 19.07 -9.27 -7.33
N LEU A 98 17.93 -9.61 -7.94
CA LEU A 98 17.64 -9.27 -9.32
C LEU A 98 17.49 -7.76 -9.49
N THR A 99 17.89 -7.25 -10.66
CA THR A 99 17.74 -5.84 -11.02
C THR A 99 16.33 -5.58 -11.55
N VAL A 100 15.71 -4.48 -11.12
CA VAL A 100 14.44 -4.00 -11.68
C VAL A 100 14.75 -3.18 -12.94
N PRO A 101 14.24 -3.56 -14.12
CA PRO A 101 14.56 -2.89 -15.38
C PRO A 101 14.41 -1.38 -15.32
N ASN A 102 15.33 -0.66 -15.99
CA ASN A 102 15.34 0.80 -16.12
C ASN A 102 15.48 1.60 -14.82
N THR A 103 15.65 0.96 -13.65
CA THR A 103 15.80 1.67 -12.37
C THR A 103 17.24 1.74 -11.88
N GLY A 104 18.12 0.84 -12.34
CA GLY A 104 19.48 0.68 -11.82
C GLY A 104 19.56 0.16 -10.37
N LEU A 105 18.46 -0.36 -9.82
CA LEU A 105 18.35 -0.87 -8.46
C LEU A 105 18.01 -2.35 -8.45
N THR A 106 18.47 -3.07 -7.42
CA THR A 106 17.94 -4.39 -7.13
C THR A 106 16.52 -4.31 -6.57
N VAL A 107 15.79 -5.45 -6.60
CA VAL A 107 14.48 -5.58 -5.96
C VAL A 107 14.52 -5.16 -4.49
N GLU A 108 15.53 -5.61 -3.74
CA GLU A 108 15.71 -5.23 -2.33
C GLU A 108 15.87 -3.72 -2.15
N GLN A 109 16.76 -3.12 -2.94
CA GLN A 109 17.05 -1.68 -2.86
C GLN A 109 15.81 -0.85 -3.15
N LEU A 110 15.07 -1.20 -4.21
CA LEU A 110 13.87 -0.46 -4.61
C LEU A 110 12.74 -0.65 -3.59
N ALA A 111 12.46 -1.88 -3.14
CA ALA A 111 11.41 -2.15 -2.16
C ALA A 111 11.71 -1.49 -0.80
N ASN A 112 12.97 -1.52 -0.34
CA ASN A 112 13.37 -0.83 0.88
C ASN A 112 13.25 0.70 0.74
N ALA A 113 13.61 1.27 -0.42
CA ALA A 113 13.41 2.70 -0.70
C ALA A 113 11.92 3.09 -0.69
N ILE A 114 11.05 2.25 -1.28
CA ILE A 114 9.59 2.45 -1.25
C ILE A 114 9.07 2.45 0.19
N SER A 115 9.46 1.46 0.99
CA SER A 115 9.04 1.37 2.40
C SER A 115 9.51 2.58 3.20
N ASN A 116 10.76 3.02 3.01
CA ASN A 116 11.30 4.22 3.65
C ASN A 116 10.52 5.48 3.24
N ALA A 117 10.18 5.63 1.96
CA ALA A 117 9.36 6.75 1.50
C ALA A 117 7.96 6.74 2.15
N ARG A 118 7.30 5.57 2.26
CA ARG A 118 6.03 5.43 2.98
C ARG A 118 6.16 5.81 4.45
N ASN A 119 7.24 5.39 5.12
CA ASN A 119 7.55 5.79 6.49
C ASN A 119 7.72 7.30 6.62
N THR A 120 8.47 7.95 5.72
CA THR A 120 8.65 9.40 5.73
C THR A 120 7.33 10.15 5.52
N LEU A 121 6.50 9.70 4.58
CA LEU A 121 5.21 10.33 4.28
C LEU A 121 4.20 10.17 5.44
N ALA A 122 4.11 8.97 6.02
CA ALA A 122 3.09 8.65 7.02
C ALA A 122 3.57 8.84 8.48
N GLY A 123 4.84 9.13 8.71
CA GLY A 123 5.42 9.20 10.06
C GLY A 123 5.65 7.83 10.70
N GLY A 124 5.83 6.78 9.89
CA GLY A 124 6.08 5.41 10.35
C GLY A 124 5.10 4.36 9.80
N GLY A 125 5.08 3.20 10.46
CA GLY A 125 4.15 2.10 10.18
C GLY A 125 4.51 1.24 8.97
N ASP A 126 5.79 1.15 8.64
CA ASP A 126 6.27 0.39 7.48
C ASP A 126 7.64 -0.27 7.72
N GLN A 127 7.89 -1.36 7.00
CA GLN A 127 9.18 -2.06 6.99
C GLN A 127 9.47 -2.62 5.60
N GLY A 128 10.74 -2.56 5.19
CA GLY A 128 11.23 -3.11 3.93
C GLY A 128 11.34 -4.64 3.93
N LEU A 129 11.85 -5.20 2.83
CA LEU A 129 12.06 -6.65 2.66
C LEU A 129 13.16 -7.20 3.56
N THR A 130 13.98 -6.32 4.14
CA THR A 130 15.01 -6.67 5.12
C THR A 130 15.01 -5.71 6.29
N VAL A 131 15.16 -6.23 7.50
CA VAL A 131 15.34 -5.46 8.74
C VAL A 131 16.64 -5.94 9.38
N MET A 132 17.61 -5.04 9.57
CA MET A 132 18.95 -5.35 10.11
C MET A 132 19.65 -6.50 9.36
N GLY A 133 19.48 -6.56 8.03
CA GLY A 133 20.08 -7.60 7.18
C GLY A 133 19.31 -8.94 7.15
N THR A 134 18.24 -9.08 7.93
CA THR A 134 17.41 -10.29 7.96
C THR A 134 16.19 -10.12 7.07
N PRO A 135 15.82 -11.12 6.24
CA PRO A 135 14.58 -11.09 5.47
C PRO A 135 13.34 -10.85 6.34
N ASN A 136 12.42 -10.01 5.85
CA ASN A 136 11.26 -9.56 6.57
C ASN A 136 9.96 -9.73 5.75
N ASN A 137 9.21 -10.79 6.07
CA ASN A 137 8.01 -11.16 5.32
C ASN A 137 6.73 -10.41 5.75
N VAL A 138 6.81 -9.55 6.77
CA VAL A 138 5.65 -8.85 7.35
C VAL A 138 6.05 -7.46 7.83
N ALA A 139 5.16 -6.47 7.71
CA ALA A 139 5.33 -5.16 8.34
C ALA A 139 4.54 -5.11 9.66
N ALA A 140 5.19 -5.47 10.76
CA ALA A 140 4.56 -5.60 12.08
C ALA A 140 5.45 -5.10 13.22
N ASP A 141 4.81 -4.81 14.36
CA ASP A 141 5.48 -4.45 15.60
C ASP A 141 6.15 -5.66 16.27
N ALA A 142 6.80 -5.43 17.43
CA ALA A 142 7.49 -6.48 18.17
C ALA A 142 6.56 -7.59 18.70
N ASN A 143 5.25 -7.38 18.72
CA ASN A 143 4.25 -8.37 19.12
C ASN A 143 3.68 -9.14 17.92
N GLY A 144 4.18 -8.87 16.69
CA GLY A 144 3.64 -9.44 15.46
C GLY A 144 2.29 -8.84 15.05
N VAL A 145 1.92 -7.69 15.61
CA VAL A 145 0.71 -6.95 15.20
C VAL A 145 1.07 -6.09 14.00
N ALA A 146 0.33 -6.28 12.89
CA ALA A 146 0.50 -5.45 11.71
C ALA A 146 0.40 -3.97 12.10
N PHE A 147 1.26 -3.11 11.53
CA PHE A 147 1.19 -1.69 11.89
C PHE A 147 -0.18 -1.09 11.57
N SER A 148 -0.51 0.01 12.24
CA SER A 148 -1.73 0.77 11.98
C SER A 148 -1.37 2.10 11.33
N ARG A 149 -2.12 2.48 10.30
CA ARG A 149 -2.00 3.79 9.66
C ARG A 149 -3.35 4.48 9.66
N ASN A 150 -3.36 5.73 10.13
CA ASN A 150 -4.56 6.55 10.05
C ASN A 150 -4.76 7.08 8.63
N THR A 151 -5.93 7.65 8.40
CA THR A 151 -6.32 8.27 7.13
C THR A 151 -5.32 9.31 6.62
N ASP A 152 -4.74 10.12 7.50
CA ASP A 152 -3.78 11.16 7.13
C ASP A 152 -2.51 10.56 6.50
N GLY A 153 -1.95 9.52 7.11
CA GLY A 153 -0.81 8.80 6.57
C GLY A 153 -1.12 8.08 5.26
N VAL A 154 -2.29 7.46 5.13
CA VAL A 154 -2.71 6.81 3.87
C VAL A 154 -2.80 7.83 2.74
N LEU A 155 -3.45 8.98 2.97
CA LEU A 155 -3.60 10.04 1.98
C LEU A 155 -2.25 10.59 1.51
N LYS A 156 -1.32 10.85 2.45
CA LYS A 156 0.03 11.31 2.11
C LYS A 156 0.78 10.31 1.23
N ILE A 157 0.62 9.00 1.46
CA ILE A 157 1.23 7.96 0.63
C ILE A 157 0.60 7.94 -0.76
N VAL A 158 -0.73 7.86 -0.87
CA VAL A 158 -1.35 7.70 -2.19
C VAL A 158 -1.26 8.96 -3.06
N TYR A 159 -1.13 10.14 -2.43
CA TYR A 159 -0.84 11.38 -3.14
C TYR A 159 0.65 11.61 -3.40
N LEU A 160 1.53 10.77 -2.85
CA LEU A 160 2.99 10.98 -2.86
C LEU A 160 3.38 12.37 -2.35
N ASN A 161 2.70 12.86 -1.31
CA ASN A 161 2.77 14.25 -0.87
C ASN A 161 2.61 14.38 0.66
N ALA A 162 3.66 14.84 1.34
CA ALA A 162 3.67 14.99 2.80
C ALA A 162 2.70 16.07 3.33
N GLN A 163 2.28 17.02 2.48
CA GLN A 163 1.29 18.05 2.80
C GLN A 163 -0.15 17.59 2.51
N LYS A 164 -0.35 16.31 2.14
CA LYS A 164 -1.65 15.72 1.85
C LYS A 164 -2.43 16.48 0.77
N GLN A 165 -1.71 17.03 -0.22
CA GLN A 165 -2.34 17.66 -1.38
C GLN A 165 -2.49 16.64 -2.51
N PRO A 166 -3.55 16.72 -3.32
CA PRO A 166 -3.74 15.87 -4.50
C PRO A 166 -2.49 15.78 -5.39
N GLY A 167 -2.24 14.60 -5.92
CA GLY A 167 -1.01 14.26 -6.62
C GLY A 167 -0.85 12.75 -6.73
N GLY A 168 0.33 12.30 -7.17
CA GLY A 168 0.66 10.88 -7.25
C GLY A 168 -0.46 10.06 -7.90
N PHE A 169 -0.86 8.98 -7.23
CA PHE A 169 -1.83 8.03 -7.79
C PHE A 169 -3.23 8.62 -7.97
N PHE A 170 -3.53 9.76 -7.33
CA PHE A 170 -4.81 10.46 -7.42
C PHE A 170 -4.57 11.95 -7.70
N PRO A 171 -4.21 12.32 -8.95
CA PRO A 171 -3.79 13.68 -9.29
C PRO A 171 -4.89 14.75 -9.09
N GLN A 172 -6.17 14.33 -9.09
CA GLN A 172 -7.32 15.20 -8.81
C GLN A 172 -7.91 15.00 -7.41
N GLY A 173 -7.25 14.19 -6.57
CA GLY A 173 -7.69 13.86 -5.21
C GLY A 173 -8.73 12.73 -5.17
N LEU A 174 -9.08 12.31 -3.96
CA LEU A 174 -10.16 11.36 -3.73
C LEU A 174 -11.53 12.06 -3.78
N ASN A 175 -12.55 11.31 -4.22
CA ASN A 175 -13.92 11.82 -4.40
C ASN A 175 -14.79 11.74 -3.12
N GLY A 176 -14.24 11.29 -2.00
CA GLY A 176 -14.95 11.12 -0.73
C GLY A 176 -14.93 12.36 0.17
N GLN A 177 -15.60 12.25 1.32
CA GLN A 177 -15.44 13.21 2.43
C GLN A 177 -14.06 13.12 3.08
N ILE A 178 -13.42 11.96 2.93
CA ILE A 178 -12.05 11.71 3.33
C ILE A 178 -11.15 11.97 2.13
N LYS A 179 -10.36 13.06 2.15
CA LYS A 179 -9.49 13.48 1.05
C LYS A 179 -8.34 14.37 1.51
#